data_AF-A0A094ZR50-F1
#
_entry.id   AF-A0A094ZR50-F1
#
_cell.length_a   1.000
_cell.length_b   1.000
_cell.length_c   1.000
_cell.angle_alpha   90.00
_cell.angle_beta   90.00
_cell.angle_gamma   90.00
#
_symmetry.space_group_name_H-M   'P 1'
#
loop_
_entity.id
_entity.type
_entity.pdbx_description
1 polymer ?
#
loop_
_entity_poly.entity_id
_entity_poly.type
_entity_poly.pdbx_seq_one_letter_code
_entity_poly.pdbx_strand_id
1 'polypeptide(L)'
;MEDIQNTRNQISKTTKALDEALMRRKDTEERNRVINKLTEQKLLLESLSAALQNLKKYDPDRLLELKQQELVAVDSVNRWTDNIFIIKSWLNNKFSLDEATFCRQFEIPENFDYIS
;
A
#
# COMPACT_ATOMS: atom_id res chain seq x y z
N MET A 1 28.81 -22.32 52.94
CA MET A 1 27.61 -22.09 53.78
C MET A 1 26.90 -20.79 53.41
N GLU A 2 27.62 -19.73 53.07
CA GLU A 2 27.07 -18.43 52.67
C GLU A 2 26.23 -18.49 51.38
N ASP A 3 26.68 -19.22 50.35
CA ASP A 3 25.93 -19.38 49.09
C ASP A 3 24.59 -20.09 49.27
N ILE A 4 24.54 -21.08 50.18
CA ILE A 4 23.30 -21.79 50.52
C ILE A 4 22.32 -20.82 51.20
N GLN A 5 22.82 -19.93 52.07
CA GLN A 5 21.99 -18.95 52.75
C GLN A 5 21.48 -17.86 51.79
N ASN A 6 22.34 -17.40 50.87
CA ASN A 6 21.95 -16.46 49.82
C ASN A 6 20.89 -17.04 48.90
N THR A 7 21.03 -18.32 48.52
CA THR A 7 20.04 -19.03 47.71
C THR A 7 18.70 -19.15 48.45
N ARG A 8 18.69 -19.47 49.74
CA ARG A 8 17.46 -19.50 50.56
C ARG A 8 16.78 -18.14 50.65
N ASN A 9 17.56 -17.08 50.83
CA ASN A 9 17.04 -15.72 50.86
C ASN A 9 16.41 -15.34 49.52
N GLN A 10 17.04 -15.73 48.39
CA GLN A 10 16.51 -15.48 47.06
C GLN A 10 15.23 -16.27 46.78
N ILE A 11 15.16 -17.54 47.19
CA ILE A 11 13.95 -18.36 47.10
C ILE A 11 12.82 -17.70 47.88
N SER A 12 13.07 -17.33 49.15
CA SER A 12 12.04 -16.69 49.99
C SER A 12 11.50 -15.38 49.39
N LYS A 13 12.40 -14.53 48.87
CA LYS A 13 11.99 -13.29 48.18
C LYS A 13 11.16 -13.58 46.93
N THR A 14 11.60 -14.53 46.12
CA THR A 14 10.93 -14.88 44.85
C THR A 14 9.57 -15.53 45.11
N THR A 15 9.45 -16.40 46.12
CA THR A 15 8.18 -17.01 46.51
C THR A 15 7.17 -15.97 46.99
N LYS A 16 7.58 -15.02 47.84
CA LYS A 16 6.69 -13.92 48.27
C LYS A 16 6.20 -13.08 47.09
N ALA A 17 7.09 -12.72 46.18
CA ALA A 17 6.71 -11.97 44.98
C ALA A 17 5.76 -12.76 44.06
N LEU A 18 5.95 -14.09 43.96
CA LEU A 18 5.06 -14.97 43.21
C LEU A 18 3.65 -15.02 43.84
N ASP A 19 3.56 -15.19 45.15
CA ASP A 19 2.29 -15.25 45.87
C ASP A 19 1.50 -13.94 45.73
N GLU A 20 2.17 -12.79 45.86
CA GLU A 20 1.57 -11.47 45.63
C GLU A 20 1.05 -11.31 44.19
N ALA A 21 1.78 -11.83 43.20
CA ALA A 21 1.38 -11.81 41.80
C ALA A 21 0.18 -12.73 41.52
N LEU A 22 0.18 -13.94 42.08
CA LEU A 22 -0.90 -14.92 41.94
C LEU A 22 -2.20 -14.43 42.57
N MET A 23 -2.13 -13.71 43.70
CA MET A 23 -3.31 -13.12 44.34
C MET A 23 -4.01 -12.07 43.47
N ARG A 24 -3.24 -11.31 42.68
CA ARG A 24 -3.79 -10.32 41.72
C ARG A 24 -4.17 -10.93 40.37
N ARG A 25 -3.55 -12.05 39.99
CA ARG A 25 -3.75 -12.74 38.71
C ARG A 25 -4.39 -14.11 38.91
N LYS A 26 -5.35 -14.20 39.83
CA LYS A 26 -6.05 -15.46 40.08
C LYS A 26 -6.65 -15.99 38.80
N ASP A 27 -6.34 -17.25 38.51
CA ASP A 27 -6.90 -17.97 37.39
C ASP A 27 -8.38 -18.24 37.71
N THR A 28 -9.23 -17.39 37.15
CA THR A 28 -10.68 -17.41 37.34
C THR A 28 -11.31 -17.49 35.97
N GLU A 29 -12.49 -18.12 35.90
CA GLU A 29 -13.18 -18.25 34.63
C GLU A 29 -13.52 -16.89 34.01
N GLU A 30 -13.87 -15.90 34.83
CA GLU A 30 -14.07 -14.52 34.39
C GLU A 30 -12.81 -13.91 33.77
N ARG A 31 -11.65 -14.06 34.41
CA ARG A 31 -10.37 -13.59 33.86
C ARG A 31 -10.07 -14.25 32.51
N ASN A 32 -10.25 -15.56 32.40
CA ASN A 32 -10.00 -16.28 31.16
C ASN A 32 -10.95 -15.86 30.05
N ARG A 33 -12.24 -15.63 30.36
CA ARG A 33 -13.21 -15.07 29.41
C ARG A 33 -12.79 -13.68 28.92
N VAL A 34 -12.34 -12.80 29.82
CA VAL A 34 -11.87 -11.45 29.45
C VAL A 34 -10.60 -11.51 28.60
N ILE A 35 -9.64 -12.37 28.94
CA ILE A 35 -8.41 -12.57 28.16
C ILE A 35 -8.72 -13.09 26.76
N ASN A 36 -9.61 -14.08 26.64
CA ASN A 36 -10.03 -14.63 25.34
C ASN A 36 -10.70 -13.56 24.49
N LYS A 37 -11.66 -12.83 25.07
CA LYS A 37 -12.34 -11.73 24.36
C LYS A 37 -11.38 -10.62 23.94
N LEU A 38 -10.42 -10.25 24.79
CA LEU A 38 -9.38 -9.28 24.44
C LEU A 38 -8.52 -9.78 23.26
N THR A 39 -8.19 -11.06 23.26
CA THR A 39 -7.39 -11.67 22.18
C THR A 39 -8.16 -11.69 20.86
N GLU A 40 -9.43 -12.09 20.89
CA GLU A 40 -10.32 -12.05 19.72
C GLU A 40 -10.47 -10.63 19.17
N GLN A 41 -10.70 -9.64 20.05
CA GLN A 41 -10.82 -8.23 19.65
C GLN A 41 -9.53 -7.67 19.06
N LYS A 42 -8.37 -8.08 19.56
CA LYS A 42 -7.07 -7.68 18.98
C LYS A 42 -6.87 -8.24 17.58
N LEU A 43 -7.17 -9.53 17.38
CA LEU A 43 -7.11 -10.16 16.06
C LEU A 43 -8.09 -9.52 15.07
N LEU A 44 -9.31 -9.21 15.54
CA LEU A 44 -10.30 -8.50 14.73
C LEU A 44 -9.81 -7.09 14.36
N LEU A 45 -9.26 -6.34 15.33
CA LEU A 45 -8.72 -5.01 15.06
C LEU A 45 -7.57 -5.05 14.03
N GLU A 46 -6.67 -6.03 14.14
CA GLU A 46 -5.57 -6.21 13.20
C GLU A 46 -6.07 -6.49 11.79
N SER A 47 -6.99 -7.45 11.64
CA SER A 47 -7.61 -7.77 10.35
C SER A 47 -8.38 -6.59 9.72
N LEU A 48 -9.17 -5.86 10.51
CA LEU A 48 -9.90 -4.68 10.05
C LEU A 48 -8.95 -3.55 9.66
N SER A 49 -7.88 -3.35 10.42
CA SER A 49 -6.86 -2.33 10.12
C SER A 49 -6.15 -2.65 8.80
N ALA A 50 -5.81 -3.92 8.55
CA ALA A 50 -5.24 -4.35 7.27
C ALA A 50 -6.22 -4.14 6.11
N ALA A 51 -7.51 -4.46 6.31
CA ALA A 51 -8.54 -4.22 5.31
C ALA A 51 -8.70 -2.72 5.01
N LEU A 52 -8.70 -1.86 6.03
CA LEU A 52 -8.76 -0.40 5.86
C LEU A 52 -7.57 0.15 5.08
N GLN A 53 -6.35 -0.34 5.34
CA GLN A 53 -5.17 0.08 4.57
C GLN A 53 -5.29 -0.29 3.09
N ASN A 54 -5.81 -1.49 2.80
CA ASN A 54 -6.09 -1.90 1.42
C ASN A 54 -7.18 -1.06 0.76
N LEU A 55 -8.12 -0.53 1.53
CA LEU A 55 -9.21 0.30 1.03
C LEU A 55 -8.80 1.76 0.82
N LYS A 56 -7.74 2.27 1.46
CA LYS A 56 -7.25 3.64 1.26
C LYS A 56 -6.90 3.99 -0.18
N LYS A 57 -6.56 3.01 -1.01
CA LYS A 57 -6.33 3.24 -2.45
C LYS A 57 -7.61 3.61 -3.22
N TYR A 58 -8.78 3.36 -2.65
CA TYR A 58 -10.08 3.72 -3.19
C TYR A 58 -10.65 5.00 -2.56
N ASP A 59 -9.79 5.84 -1.98
CA ASP A 59 -10.18 7.17 -1.50
C ASP A 59 -10.83 7.95 -2.66
N PRO A 60 -12.11 8.36 -2.54
CA PRO A 60 -12.82 9.08 -3.60
C PRO A 60 -12.09 10.32 -4.09
N ASP A 61 -11.45 11.06 -3.19
CA ASP A 61 -10.76 12.31 -3.54
C ASP A 61 -9.52 12.00 -4.40
N ARG A 62 -8.76 10.98 -4.03
CA ARG A 62 -7.61 10.50 -4.81
C ARG A 62 -8.05 9.96 -6.17
N LEU A 63 -9.17 9.24 -6.24
CA LEU A 63 -9.70 8.73 -7.51
C LEU A 63 -10.16 9.88 -8.43
N LEU A 64 -10.75 10.93 -7.86
CA LEU A 64 -11.13 12.13 -8.61
C LEU A 64 -9.89 12.87 -9.15
N GLU A 65 -8.84 13.00 -8.34
CA GLU A 65 -7.58 13.60 -8.76
C GLU A 65 -6.95 12.79 -9.91
N LEU A 66 -6.89 11.46 -9.80
CA LEU A 66 -6.37 10.60 -10.86
C LEU A 66 -7.17 10.74 -12.16
N LYS A 67 -8.50 10.85 -12.09
CA LYS A 67 -9.34 11.09 -13.27
C LYS A 67 -9.05 12.43 -13.93
N GLN A 68 -8.80 13.48 -13.14
CA GLN A 68 -8.43 14.79 -13.71
C GLN A 68 -7.06 14.73 -14.39
N GLN A 69 -6.09 14.04 -13.78
CA GLN A 69 -4.77 13.84 -14.37
C GLN A 69 -4.84 13.00 -15.65
N GLU A 70 -5.68 11.96 -15.66
CA GLU A 70 -5.96 11.14 -16.85
C GLU A 70 -6.49 11.98 -18.01
N LEU A 71 -7.50 12.83 -17.77
CA LEU A 71 -8.05 13.71 -18.79
C LEU A 71 -6.97 14.62 -19.40
N VAL A 72 -6.14 15.23 -18.55
CA VAL A 72 -5.03 16.10 -19.00
C VAL A 72 -3.98 15.30 -19.78
N ALA A 73 -3.68 14.08 -19.35
CA ALA A 73 -2.72 13.21 -20.03
C ALA A 73 -3.24 12.77 -21.41
N VAL A 74 -4.50 12.34 -21.51
CA VAL A 74 -5.13 11.94 -22.78
C VAL A 74 -5.16 13.12 -23.76
N ASP A 75 -5.61 14.29 -23.31
CA ASP A 75 -5.60 15.50 -24.14
C ASP A 75 -4.18 15.87 -24.61
N SER A 76 -3.21 15.78 -23.70
CA SER A 76 -1.81 16.06 -24.02
C SER A 76 -1.24 15.10 -25.05
N VAL A 77 -1.53 13.80 -24.93
CA VAL A 77 -1.09 12.78 -25.89
C VAL A 77 -1.73 13.02 -27.25
N ASN A 78 -3.04 13.25 -27.29
CA ASN A 78 -3.77 13.48 -28.53
C ASN A 78 -3.28 14.75 -29.25
N ARG A 79 -2.94 15.81 -28.51
CA ARG A 79 -2.31 17.00 -29.08
C ARG A 79 -0.93 16.73 -29.67
N TRP A 80 -0.13 15.85 -29.08
CA TRP A 80 1.14 15.42 -29.68
C TRP A 80 0.92 14.54 -30.91
N THR A 81 -0.11 13.70 -30.91
CA THR A 81 -0.55 12.92 -32.08
C THR A 81 -0.93 13.83 -33.24
N ASP A 82 -1.73 14.88 -33.00
CA ASP A 82 -2.05 15.92 -33.98
C ASP A 82 -0.79 16.53 -34.58
N ASN A 83 0.14 16.96 -33.72
CA ASN A 83 1.39 17.59 -34.14
C ASN A 83 2.23 16.66 -35.02
N ILE A 84 2.30 15.37 -34.69
CA ILE A 84 2.99 14.37 -35.50
C ILE A 84 2.34 14.24 -36.88
N PHE A 85 1.01 14.15 -36.95
CA PHE A 85 0.29 14.08 -38.23
C PHE A 85 0.45 15.34 -39.07
N ILE A 86 0.46 16.53 -38.46
CA ILE A 86 0.73 17.80 -39.13
C ILE A 86 2.13 17.80 -39.72
N ILE A 87 3.15 17.37 -38.96
CA ILE A 87 4.54 17.31 -39.43
C ILE A 87 4.68 16.32 -40.58
N LYS A 88 4.08 15.12 -40.46
CA LYS A 88 4.06 14.12 -41.55
C LYS A 88 3.49 14.71 -42.84
N SER A 89 2.31 15.32 -42.75
CA SER A 89 1.64 15.93 -43.90
C SER A 89 2.47 17.07 -44.50
N TRP A 90 3.05 17.93 -43.66
CA TRP A 90 3.89 19.04 -44.12
C TRP A 90 5.16 18.56 -44.83
N LEU A 91 5.85 17.56 -44.27
CA LEU A 91 7.06 17.00 -44.88
C LEU A 91 6.76 16.32 -46.23
N ASN A 92 5.66 15.57 -46.31
CA ASN A 92 5.21 14.96 -47.55
C ASN A 92 4.90 16.03 -48.62
N ASN A 93 4.12 17.04 -48.26
CA ASN A 93 3.73 18.10 -49.19
C ASN A 93 4.89 19.01 -49.62
N LYS A 94 5.83 19.32 -48.72
CA LYS A 94 6.89 20.30 -48.98
C LYS A 94 8.15 19.69 -49.57
N PHE A 95 8.49 18.46 -49.19
CA PHE A 95 9.75 17.81 -49.57
C PHE A 95 9.54 16.48 -50.30
N SER A 96 8.30 16.08 -50.59
CA SER A 96 7.97 14.77 -51.18
C SER A 96 8.55 13.61 -50.39
N LEU A 97 8.68 13.80 -49.07
CA LEU A 97 9.20 12.77 -48.17
C LEU A 97 8.09 11.75 -47.90
N ASP A 98 8.39 10.50 -48.21
CA ASP A 98 7.48 9.38 -47.99
C ASP A 98 7.19 9.19 -46.49
N GLU A 99 5.91 9.08 -46.14
CA GLU A 99 5.47 8.95 -44.76
C GLU A 99 6.00 7.68 -44.10
N ALA A 100 6.10 6.57 -44.85
CA ALA A 100 6.60 5.32 -44.31
C ALA A 100 8.10 5.42 -43.94
N THR A 101 8.87 6.18 -44.72
CA THR A 101 10.27 6.48 -44.42
C THR A 101 10.40 7.35 -43.16
N PHE A 102 9.55 8.38 -43.00
CA PHE A 102 9.50 9.17 -41.77
C PHE A 102 9.16 8.31 -40.55
N CYS A 103 8.06 7.53 -40.61
CA CYS A 103 7.64 6.70 -39.49
C CYS A 103 8.72 5.69 -39.10
N ARG A 104 9.40 5.06 -40.07
CA ARG A 104 10.51 4.14 -39.81
C ARG A 104 11.69 4.84 -39.13
N GLN A 105 12.02 6.06 -39.55
CA GLN A 105 13.16 6.82 -39.00
C GLN A 105 12.92 7.27 -37.55
N PHE A 106 11.68 7.58 -37.19
CA PHE A 106 11.29 8.02 -35.85
C PHE A 106 10.64 6.90 -35.02
N GLU A 107 10.71 5.66 -35.49
CA GLU A 107 10.14 4.47 -34.83
C GLU A 107 8.64 4.62 -34.49
N ILE A 108 7.89 5.33 -35.34
CA ILE A 108 6.45 5.51 -35.19
C ILE A 108 5.77 4.22 -35.65
N PRO A 109 5.00 3.54 -34.77
CA PRO A 109 4.29 2.32 -35.11
C PRO A 109 3.25 2.52 -36.22
N GLU A 110 2.98 1.47 -36.99
CA GLU A 110 1.93 1.51 -38.04
C GLU A 110 0.52 1.70 -37.47
N ASN A 111 0.30 1.25 -36.22
CA ASN A 111 -0.95 1.40 -35.48
C ASN A 111 -0.96 2.65 -34.58
N PHE A 112 -0.10 3.63 -34.84
CA PHE A 112 -0.07 4.88 -34.09
C PHE A 112 -1.32 5.71 -34.41
N ASP A 113 -2.14 5.96 -33.39
CA ASP A 113 -3.41 6.68 -33.50
C ASP A 113 -3.74 7.38 -32.17
N TYR A 114 -4.86 8.10 -32.13
CA TYR A 114 -5.40 8.72 -30.92
C TYR A 114 -5.71 7.70 -29.83
N ILE A 115 -5.61 8.15 -28.58
CA ILE A 115 -6.02 7.37 -27.41
C ILE A 115 -7.40 7.87 -26.96
N SER A 116 -8.32 6.93 -26.74
CA SER A 116 -9.68 7.14 -26.26
C SER A 116 -9.85 6.74 -24.80
#